data_AF-A0A397EYV5-F1
#
_entry.id   AF-A0A397EYV5-F1
#
_cell.length_a   1.000
_cell.length_b   1.000
_cell.length_c   1.000
_cell.angle_alpha   90.00
_cell.angle_beta   90.00
_cell.angle_gamma   90.00
#
_symmetry.space_group_name_H-M   'P 1'
#
loop_
_entity.id
_entity.type
_entity.pdbx_description
1 polymer ?
#
loop_
_entity_poly.entity_id
_entity_poly.type
_entity_poly.pdbx_seq_one_letter_code
_entity_poly.pdbx_strand_id
1 'polypeptide(L)'
;MNSVGAIARTPNAKHRLSLRYDDERLPFLTADQGSRSNGGTSTTSAATTHHAVAPESDGSKYLKIGLYGLINAVILVPLMISFSQIIFRDPVFQPYLADLVKLTMVSGAVHQICFSVLSTLPFAVGQVQDAGLIFLSAIATSIVHSLHKADTVFVMEEVLATTLFTLCGSTALLGVALVITGKLRWASFVQYLPMPVVGGYFAFIGFFCLQAGVAMMSGKEVKEITDWAQLTDLKSFYLCAPGIVAGIFMWVVTQRIQHFTILPMCMLTILALFFGSMAVSGTSFQDARAYGWIAPLPNATMNFLDIYKHFQPSHFHAEFMLDQLPSWIAMYFVVAFSSSLDVAAIEMALHKPLD
;
A
#
# COMPACT_ATOMS: atom_id res chain seq x y z
N MET A 1 4.76 26.13 -41.82
CA MET A 1 5.12 24.71 -41.93
C MET A 1 5.00 24.08 -40.56
N ASN A 2 4.42 22.89 -40.52
CA ASN A 2 3.72 22.29 -39.38
C ASN A 2 4.65 21.83 -38.23
N SER A 3 4.17 21.91 -36.99
CA SER A 3 4.50 20.93 -35.95
C SER A 3 3.22 20.54 -35.21
N VAL A 4 2.98 19.24 -35.17
CA VAL A 4 1.71 18.59 -34.89
C VAL A 4 1.55 18.39 -33.38
N GLY A 5 0.69 19.18 -32.76
CA GLY A 5 0.15 18.90 -31.44
C GLY A 5 -0.85 17.74 -31.53
N ALA A 6 -0.63 16.69 -30.74
CA ALA A 6 -1.54 15.57 -30.62
C ALA A 6 -2.82 16.00 -29.90
N ILE A 7 -3.85 16.34 -30.70
CA ILE A 7 -5.21 16.61 -30.23
C ILE A 7 -5.84 15.27 -29.83
N ALA A 8 -6.12 15.11 -28.54
CA ALA A 8 -7.00 14.06 -28.05
C ALA A 8 -8.39 14.24 -28.68
N ARG A 9 -8.80 13.27 -29.52
CA ARG A 9 -10.15 13.22 -30.08
C ARG A 9 -11.16 13.08 -28.95
N THR A 10 -11.94 14.13 -28.71
CA THR A 10 -13.15 14.09 -27.89
C THR A 10 -14.23 13.24 -28.58
N PRO A 11 -14.82 12.24 -27.90
CA PRO A 11 -16.01 11.58 -28.41
C PRO A 11 -17.23 12.51 -28.33
N ASN A 12 -18.06 12.43 -29.37
CA ASN A 12 -19.21 13.26 -29.69
C ASN A 12 -20.21 13.41 -28.52
N ALA A 13 -20.68 14.64 -28.25
CA ALA A 13 -21.52 14.99 -27.08
C ALA A 13 -22.85 14.23 -26.98
N LYS A 14 -23.34 13.64 -28.08
CA LYS A 14 -24.57 12.82 -28.09
C LYS A 14 -24.38 11.41 -27.52
N HIS A 15 -23.15 10.92 -27.40
CA HIS A 15 -22.87 9.60 -26.80
C HIS A 15 -22.67 9.65 -25.27
N ARG A 16 -22.62 10.86 -24.69
CA ARG A 16 -22.44 11.11 -23.25
C ARG A 16 -23.73 10.93 -22.43
N LEU A 17 -24.90 10.91 -23.09
CA LEU A 17 -26.20 10.86 -22.41
C LEU A 17 -26.74 9.44 -22.24
N SER A 18 -26.34 8.48 -23.07
CA SER A 18 -26.85 7.10 -22.99
C SER A 18 -26.05 6.17 -22.07
N LEU A 19 -24.77 6.47 -21.80
CA LEU A 19 -23.91 5.68 -20.89
C LEU A 19 -23.91 6.20 -19.45
N ARG A 20 -24.70 7.24 -19.15
CA ARG A 20 -24.70 7.93 -17.84
C ARG A 20 -25.77 7.38 -16.88
N TYR A 21 -26.46 6.29 -17.22
CA TYR A 21 -27.62 5.82 -16.45
C TYR A 21 -27.47 4.43 -15.82
N ASP A 22 -26.51 3.60 -16.24
CA ASP A 22 -26.55 2.17 -15.88
C ASP A 22 -25.37 1.61 -15.06
N ASP A 23 -24.29 2.36 -14.83
CA ASP A 23 -23.21 1.88 -13.97
C ASP A 23 -22.97 2.79 -12.76
N GLU A 24 -22.92 2.15 -11.58
CA GLU A 24 -22.66 2.71 -10.24
C GLU A 24 -23.84 3.37 -9.50
N ARG A 25 -24.89 2.59 -9.23
CA ARG A 25 -25.68 2.79 -7.99
C ARG A 25 -25.06 1.97 -6.84
N LEU A 26 -24.25 2.62 -6.01
CA LEU A 26 -24.01 2.17 -4.64
C LEU A 26 -25.35 2.14 -3.89
N PRO A 27 -25.69 1.06 -3.16
CA PRO A 27 -26.96 1.00 -2.45
C PRO A 27 -26.84 1.76 -1.12
N PHE A 28 -27.89 2.56 -0.84
CA PHE A 28 -28.27 3.21 0.41
C PHE A 28 -27.69 4.61 0.73
N LEU A 29 -28.60 5.59 0.76
CA LEU A 29 -28.94 6.41 1.94
C LEU A 29 -30.22 7.21 1.63
N THR A 30 -31.40 6.69 1.98
CA THR A 30 -32.61 7.50 2.11
C THR A 30 -32.49 8.31 3.40
N ALA A 31 -32.24 9.61 3.26
CA ALA A 31 -32.36 10.55 4.35
C ALA A 31 -33.84 10.69 4.74
N ASP A 32 -34.14 10.40 6.00
CA ASP A 32 -35.43 10.63 6.63
C ASP A 32 -35.67 12.15 6.73
N GLN A 33 -36.35 12.73 5.75
CA GLN A 33 -36.86 14.10 5.83
C GLN A 33 -38.30 14.07 6.35
N GLY A 34 -38.43 14.11 7.68
CA GLY A 34 -39.66 14.52 8.34
C GLY A 34 -39.93 16.00 8.04
N SER A 35 -40.83 16.27 7.09
CA SER A 35 -41.44 17.59 6.90
C SER A 35 -42.95 17.45 6.91
N ARG A 36 -43.56 17.84 8.03
CA ARG A 36 -44.99 18.11 8.14
C ARG A 36 -45.27 19.49 7.51
N SER A 37 -46.05 19.55 6.44
CA SER A 37 -46.88 20.73 6.14
C SER A 37 -48.12 20.36 5.32
N ASN A 38 -49.24 20.95 5.73
CA ASN A 38 -50.58 20.84 5.16
C ASN A 38 -50.70 21.50 3.77
N GLY A 39 -51.62 20.98 2.94
CA GLY A 39 -52.23 21.76 1.86
C GLY A 39 -52.76 20.89 0.72
N GLY A 40 -54.08 20.75 0.61
CA GLY A 40 -54.73 19.94 -0.42
C GLY A 40 -54.79 20.59 -1.80
N THR A 41 -54.76 19.77 -2.86
CA THR A 41 -55.61 19.90 -4.06
C THR A 41 -55.43 18.67 -4.96
N SER A 42 -56.53 18.22 -5.55
CA SER A 42 -56.66 17.08 -6.46
C SER A 42 -55.98 17.30 -7.82
N THR A 43 -55.25 16.33 -8.33
CA THR A 43 -55.10 16.07 -9.78
C THR A 43 -54.64 14.63 -10.05
N THR A 44 -55.25 14.05 -11.09
CA THR A 44 -55.14 12.67 -11.56
C THR A 44 -53.85 12.44 -12.35
N SER A 45 -53.32 11.20 -12.28
CA SER A 45 -52.53 10.48 -13.30
C SER A 45 -51.10 10.07 -12.94
N ALA A 46 -50.76 8.85 -13.37
CA ALA A 46 -49.48 8.14 -13.37
C ALA A 46 -49.09 7.45 -12.05
N ALA A 47 -49.57 6.22 -11.89
CA ALA A 47 -48.98 5.23 -10.99
C ALA A 47 -47.54 4.95 -11.43
N THR A 48 -46.58 5.67 -10.88
CA THR A 48 -45.17 5.31 -10.91
C THR A 48 -45.04 3.99 -10.16
N THR A 49 -44.94 2.88 -10.89
CA THR A 49 -44.59 1.59 -10.31
C THR A 49 -43.19 1.72 -9.75
N HIS A 50 -43.08 2.07 -8.47
CA HIS A 50 -41.86 1.88 -7.72
C HIS A 50 -41.58 0.38 -7.76
N HIS A 51 -40.69 -0.05 -8.64
CA HIS A 51 -40.01 -1.32 -8.49
C HIS A 51 -39.28 -1.25 -7.16
N ALA A 52 -39.94 -1.72 -6.10
CA ALA A 52 -39.31 -2.00 -4.83
C ALA A 52 -38.20 -3.01 -5.14
N VAL A 53 -36.95 -2.56 -5.06
CA VAL A 53 -35.80 -3.44 -5.09
C VAL A 53 -36.03 -4.42 -3.94
N ALA A 54 -36.22 -5.70 -4.28
CA ALA A 54 -36.45 -6.73 -3.29
C ALA A 54 -35.32 -6.67 -2.25
N PRO A 55 -35.62 -6.79 -0.94
CA PRO A 55 -34.59 -6.78 0.08
C PRO A 55 -33.55 -7.85 -0.25
N GLU A 56 -32.29 -7.45 -0.36
CA GLU A 56 -31.17 -8.38 -0.57
C GLU A 56 -31.23 -9.44 0.53
N SER A 57 -31.16 -10.72 0.15
CA SER A 57 -31.10 -11.78 1.15
C SER A 57 -29.81 -11.62 1.96
N ASP A 58 -29.89 -11.75 3.29
CA ASP A 58 -28.75 -11.58 4.18
C ASP A 58 -27.53 -12.43 3.74
N GLY A 59 -27.77 -13.62 3.19
CA GLY A 59 -26.74 -14.49 2.64
C GLY A 59 -25.93 -13.87 1.47
N SER A 60 -26.58 -13.09 0.60
CA SER A 60 -25.90 -12.41 -0.52
C SER A 60 -24.97 -11.29 -0.03
N LYS A 61 -25.34 -10.62 1.06
CA LYS A 61 -24.56 -9.55 1.69
C LYS A 61 -23.30 -10.10 2.36
N TYR A 62 -23.43 -11.16 3.17
CA TYR A 62 -22.27 -11.79 3.82
C TYR A 62 -21.31 -12.41 2.80
N LEU A 63 -21.83 -12.98 1.70
CA LEU A 63 -21.01 -13.48 0.60
C LEU A 63 -20.16 -12.37 -0.03
N LYS A 64 -20.75 -11.21 -0.31
CA LYS A 64 -20.03 -10.05 -0.85
C LYS A 64 -18.93 -9.57 0.10
N ILE A 65 -19.23 -9.46 1.40
CA ILE A 65 -18.25 -9.06 2.42
C ILE A 65 -17.07 -10.05 2.46
N GLY A 66 -17.37 -11.35 2.48
CA GLY A 66 -16.34 -12.39 2.42
C GLY A 66 -15.47 -12.31 1.17
N LEU A 67 -16.08 -12.03 0.01
CA LEU A 67 -15.37 -11.85 -1.25
C LEU A 67 -14.43 -10.62 -1.23
N TYR A 68 -14.89 -9.48 -0.73
CA TYR A 68 -14.05 -8.29 -0.58
C TYR A 68 -12.88 -8.53 0.37
N GLY A 69 -13.13 -9.20 1.50
CA GLY A 69 -12.09 -9.59 2.44
C GLY A 69 -11.04 -10.50 1.79
N LEU A 70 -11.48 -11.49 1.01
CA LEU A 70 -10.58 -12.40 0.29
C LEU A 70 -9.74 -11.66 -0.76
N ILE A 71 -10.36 -10.78 -1.55
CA ILE A 71 -9.68 -9.97 -2.56
C ILE A 71 -8.61 -9.09 -1.91
N ASN A 72 -8.95 -8.40 -0.83
CA ASN A 72 -8.00 -7.59 -0.09
C ASN A 72 -6.89 -8.44 0.52
N ALA A 73 -7.18 -9.62 1.08
CA ALA A 73 -6.14 -10.50 1.60
C ALA A 73 -5.14 -10.95 0.52
N VAL A 74 -5.61 -11.31 -0.67
CA VAL A 74 -4.75 -11.71 -1.80
C VAL A 74 -3.82 -10.58 -2.23
N ILE A 75 -4.29 -9.33 -2.22
CA ILE A 75 -3.49 -8.16 -2.61
C ILE A 75 -2.54 -7.74 -1.49
N LEU A 76 -3.04 -7.65 -0.26
CA LEU A 76 -2.35 -7.01 0.85
C LEU A 76 -1.26 -7.88 1.47
N VAL A 77 -1.41 -9.21 1.46
CA VAL A 77 -0.38 -10.10 2.03
C VAL A 77 0.97 -9.96 1.30
N PRO A 78 1.06 -10.08 -0.04
CA PRO A 78 2.30 -9.83 -0.76
C PRO A 78 2.83 -8.39 -0.61
N LEU A 79 1.92 -7.40 -0.52
CA LEU A 79 2.32 -6.01 -0.29
C LEU A 79 2.97 -5.82 1.08
N MET A 80 2.42 -6.38 2.16
CA MET A 80 3.00 -6.28 3.49
C MET A 80 4.38 -6.93 3.59
N ILE A 81 4.57 -8.08 2.91
CA ILE A 81 5.89 -8.71 2.79
C ILE A 81 6.85 -7.75 2.08
N SER A 82 6.43 -7.18 0.96
CA SER A 82 7.24 -6.22 0.18
C SER A 82 7.59 -4.97 0.99
N PHE A 83 6.64 -4.43 1.76
CA PHE A 83 6.87 -3.24 2.59
C PHE A 83 7.87 -3.51 3.70
N SER A 84 7.80 -4.70 4.33
CA SER A 84 8.79 -5.10 5.32
C SER A 84 10.20 -5.18 4.72
N GLN A 85 10.34 -5.78 3.53
CA GLN A 85 11.62 -5.83 2.80
C GLN A 85 12.17 -4.43 2.46
N ILE A 86 11.28 -3.48 2.14
CA ILE A 86 11.65 -2.10 1.84
C ILE A 86 12.14 -1.38 3.10
N ILE A 87 11.39 -1.50 4.22
CA ILE A 87 11.76 -0.87 5.50
C ILE A 87 13.09 -1.43 5.99
N PHE A 88 13.23 -2.75 5.98
CA PHE A 88 14.40 -3.47 6.51
C PHE A 88 15.34 -3.93 5.39
N ARG A 89 15.64 -3.02 4.45
CA ARG A 89 16.48 -3.38 3.29
C ARG A 89 17.92 -3.70 3.65
N ASP A 90 18.42 -3.09 4.74
CA ASP A 90 19.82 -3.19 5.14
C ASP A 90 20.24 -4.65 5.42
N PRO A 91 21.45 -5.10 5.02
CA PRO A 91 21.81 -6.52 5.05
C PRO A 91 21.87 -7.06 6.48
N VAL A 92 22.07 -6.18 7.47
CA VAL A 92 22.07 -6.48 8.90
C VAL A 92 20.74 -7.12 9.33
N PHE A 93 19.62 -6.78 8.68
CA PHE A 93 18.30 -7.31 9.03
C PHE A 93 17.95 -8.65 8.37
N GLN A 94 18.72 -9.11 7.37
CA GLN A 94 18.40 -10.32 6.59
C GLN A 94 18.17 -11.57 7.46
N PRO A 95 18.95 -11.85 8.53
CA PRO A 95 18.71 -13.02 9.39
C PRO A 95 17.40 -12.96 10.18
N TYR A 96 16.87 -11.76 10.42
CA TYR A 96 15.68 -11.50 11.26
C TYR A 96 14.45 -11.11 10.43
N LEU A 97 14.59 -11.07 9.12
CA LEU A 97 13.58 -10.56 8.20
C LEU A 97 12.24 -11.29 8.30
N ALA A 98 12.26 -12.59 8.61
CA ALA A 98 11.05 -13.35 8.85
C ALA A 98 10.28 -12.90 10.12
N ASP A 99 10.99 -12.46 11.17
CA ASP A 99 10.38 -11.88 12.38
C ASP A 99 9.82 -10.49 12.07
N LEU A 100 10.57 -9.70 11.30
CA LEU A 100 10.21 -8.33 10.93
C LEU A 100 9.01 -8.29 9.98
N VAL A 101 8.90 -9.23 9.04
CA VAL A 101 7.72 -9.41 8.18
C VAL A 101 6.49 -9.69 9.02
N LYS A 102 6.60 -10.56 10.03
CA LYS A 102 5.48 -10.83 10.95
C LYS A 102 5.05 -9.58 11.71
N LEU A 103 6.02 -8.80 12.21
CA LEU A 103 5.73 -7.53 12.87
C LEU A 103 4.98 -6.57 11.94
N THR A 104 5.44 -6.42 10.69
CA THR A 104 4.78 -5.57 9.68
C THR A 104 3.36 -6.06 9.37
N MET A 105 3.15 -7.38 9.25
CA MET A 105 1.81 -7.94 9.05
C MET A 105 0.88 -7.70 10.24
N VAL A 106 1.38 -7.85 11.47
CA VAL A 106 0.60 -7.53 12.69
C VAL A 106 0.26 -6.04 12.71
N SER A 107 1.20 -5.16 12.37
CA SER A 107 0.94 -3.73 12.23
C SER A 107 -0.19 -3.45 11.22
N GLY A 108 -0.14 -4.06 10.02
CA GLY A 108 -1.20 -3.92 9.03
C GLY A 108 -2.58 -4.42 9.51
N ALA A 109 -2.61 -5.52 10.27
CA ALA A 109 -3.83 -6.02 10.89
C ALA A 109 -4.40 -5.04 11.93
N VAL A 110 -3.54 -4.46 12.78
CA VAL A 110 -3.94 -3.44 13.76
C VAL A 110 -4.49 -2.20 13.05
N HIS A 111 -3.84 -1.73 11.97
CA HIS A 111 -4.35 -0.61 11.16
C HIS A 111 -5.73 -0.91 10.59
N GLN A 112 -5.93 -2.11 10.01
CA GLN A 112 -7.24 -2.49 9.49
C GLN A 112 -8.30 -2.55 10.59
N ILE A 113 -7.98 -3.07 11.77
CA ILE A 113 -8.91 -3.09 12.92
C ILE A 113 -9.29 -1.66 13.33
N CYS A 114 -8.30 -0.76 13.47
CA CYS A 114 -8.55 0.64 13.79
C CYS A 114 -9.47 1.29 12.76
N PHE A 115 -9.23 1.09 11.47
CA PHE A 115 -10.09 1.65 10.42
C PHE A 115 -11.48 1.01 10.42
N SER A 116 -11.61 -0.30 10.60
CA SER A 116 -12.91 -0.98 10.67
C SER A 116 -13.78 -0.50 11.83
N VAL A 117 -13.18 -0.07 12.95
CA VAL A 117 -13.91 0.40 14.14
C VAL A 117 -14.13 1.91 14.15
N LEU A 118 -13.15 2.69 13.68
CA LEU A 118 -13.14 4.15 13.84
C LEU A 118 -13.47 4.91 12.55
N SER A 119 -13.39 4.28 11.38
CA SER A 119 -13.68 4.94 10.10
C SER A 119 -15.17 5.12 9.89
N THR A 120 -15.55 6.27 9.32
CA THR A 120 -16.90 6.56 8.85
C THR A 120 -17.18 5.98 7.46
N LEU A 121 -16.16 5.47 6.77
CA LEU A 121 -16.27 4.91 5.42
C LEU A 121 -16.47 3.38 5.47
N PRO A 122 -17.60 2.85 4.95
CA PRO A 122 -17.93 1.43 5.06
C PRO A 122 -17.02 0.49 4.27
N PHE A 123 -16.20 1.03 3.36
CA PHE A 123 -15.24 0.29 2.52
C PHE A 123 -13.78 0.67 2.84
N ALA A 124 -13.52 1.28 4.00
CA ALA A 124 -12.19 1.72 4.38
C ALA A 124 -11.20 0.54 4.52
N VAL A 125 -10.07 0.66 3.83
CA VAL A 125 -8.95 -0.28 3.92
C VAL A 125 -7.80 0.43 4.62
N GLY A 126 -7.51 0.03 5.85
CA GLY A 126 -6.43 0.59 6.67
C GLY A 126 -5.19 -0.28 6.56
N GLN A 127 -4.13 0.24 5.95
CA GLN A 127 -2.86 -0.46 5.75
C GLN A 127 -1.67 0.47 5.96
N VAL A 128 -0.47 -0.10 6.01
CA VAL A 128 0.78 0.68 6.05
C VAL A 128 0.88 1.51 4.77
N GLN A 129 1.15 2.81 4.90
CA GLN A 129 1.22 3.73 3.76
C GLN A 129 2.56 3.64 3.04
N ASP A 130 2.50 3.46 1.72
CA ASP A 130 3.66 3.28 0.83
C ASP A 130 4.57 4.52 0.77
N ALA A 131 4.00 5.72 0.78
CA ALA A 131 4.72 7.00 0.81
C ALA A 131 5.66 7.13 2.02
N GLY A 132 5.32 6.50 3.16
CA GLY A 132 6.13 6.53 4.38
C GLY A 132 7.30 5.53 4.37
N LEU A 133 7.26 4.51 3.51
CA LEU A 133 8.22 3.40 3.55
C LEU A 133 9.64 3.84 3.25
N ILE A 134 9.82 4.80 2.33
CA ILE A 134 11.15 5.31 2.00
C ILE A 134 11.83 5.95 3.21
N PHE A 135 11.05 6.68 4.01
CA PHE A 135 11.56 7.37 5.20
C PHE A 135 11.79 6.39 6.35
N LEU A 136 10.88 5.44 6.58
CA LEU A 136 11.10 4.35 7.54
C LEU A 136 12.37 3.56 7.19
N SER A 137 12.58 3.26 5.91
CA SER A 137 13.78 2.59 5.41
C SER A 137 15.05 3.40 5.62
N ALA A 138 15.00 4.71 5.35
CA ALA A 138 16.11 5.62 5.60
C ALA A 138 16.43 5.75 7.09
N ILE A 139 15.42 5.85 7.96
CA ILE A 139 15.58 5.89 9.42
C ILE A 139 16.20 4.59 9.92
N ALA A 140 15.71 3.42 9.47
CA ALA A 140 16.26 2.13 9.86
C ALA A 140 17.75 2.00 9.46
N THR A 141 18.09 2.36 8.22
CA THR A 141 19.47 2.32 7.71
C THR A 141 20.38 3.33 8.45
N SER A 142 19.87 4.53 8.72
CA SER A 142 20.56 5.58 9.47
C SER A 142 20.93 5.12 10.88
N ILE A 143 20.02 4.44 11.58
CA ILE A 143 20.28 3.88 12.92
C ILE A 143 21.39 2.83 12.88
N VAL A 144 21.35 1.91 11.91
CA VAL A 144 22.41 0.90 11.71
C VAL A 144 23.76 1.59 11.53
N HIS A 145 23.84 2.60 10.66
CA HIS A 145 25.08 3.31 10.37
C HIS A 145 25.59 4.12 11.58
N SER A 146 24.69 4.77 12.32
CA SER A 146 25.07 5.54 13.51
C SER A 146 25.61 4.63 14.62
N LEU A 147 24.94 3.50 14.89
CA LEU A 147 25.42 2.51 15.87
C LEU A 147 26.75 1.88 15.44
N HIS A 148 26.90 1.56 14.15
CA HIS A 148 28.15 1.03 13.61
C HIS A 148 29.32 2.01 13.74
N LYS A 149 29.06 3.32 13.73
CA LYS A 149 30.07 4.37 13.88
C LYS A 149 30.37 4.69 15.35
N ALA A 150 29.38 4.55 16.24
CA ALA A 150 29.49 4.94 17.63
C ALA A 150 30.21 3.90 18.50
N ASP A 151 30.11 2.61 18.17
CA ASP A 151 30.60 1.54 19.03
C ASP A 151 31.84 0.79 18.49
N THR A 152 32.66 0.27 19.40
CA THR A 152 33.78 -0.65 19.10
C THR A 152 33.32 -2.11 18.99
N VAL A 153 32.11 -2.44 19.46
CA VAL A 153 31.50 -3.77 19.36
C VAL A 153 30.05 -3.65 18.87
N PHE A 154 29.79 -3.95 17.60
CA PHE A 154 28.45 -3.90 16.98
C PHE A 154 27.57 -5.06 17.46
N VAL A 155 26.64 -4.81 18.40
CA VAL A 155 25.70 -5.81 18.92
C VAL A 155 24.35 -5.73 18.19
N MET A 156 23.95 -6.83 17.55
CA MET A 156 22.72 -6.90 16.74
C MET A 156 21.44 -6.64 17.55
N GLU A 157 21.39 -7.06 18.81
CA GLU A 157 20.23 -6.90 19.69
C GLU A 157 19.94 -5.42 19.96
N GLU A 158 20.99 -4.58 20.07
CA GLU A 158 20.88 -3.13 20.23
C GLU A 158 20.41 -2.44 18.95
N VAL A 159 20.90 -2.90 17.79
CA VAL A 159 20.45 -2.42 16.49
C VAL A 159 18.97 -2.70 16.27
N LEU A 160 18.54 -3.94 16.53
CA LEU A 160 17.14 -4.34 16.40
C LEU A 160 16.25 -3.56 17.37
N ALA A 161 16.60 -3.52 18.66
CA ALA A 161 15.82 -2.80 19.67
C ALA A 161 15.71 -1.30 19.33
N THR A 162 16.83 -0.65 19.04
CA THR A 162 16.87 0.79 18.72
C THR A 162 16.09 1.11 17.46
N THR A 163 16.23 0.29 16.41
CA THR A 163 15.47 0.45 15.17
C THR A 163 13.98 0.30 15.42
N LEU A 164 13.56 -0.78 16.07
CA LEU A 164 12.14 -1.07 16.30
C LEU A 164 11.46 -0.01 17.17
N PHE A 165 12.07 0.40 18.29
CA PHE A 165 11.52 1.48 19.12
C PHE A 165 11.43 2.80 18.36
N THR A 166 12.45 3.14 17.56
CA THR A 166 12.46 4.38 16.79
C THR A 166 11.40 4.37 15.69
N LEU A 167 11.24 3.26 14.96
CA LEU A 167 10.21 3.13 13.93
C LEU A 167 8.81 3.17 14.55
N CYS A 168 8.55 2.43 15.62
CA CYS A 168 7.26 2.44 16.32
C CYS A 168 6.94 3.84 16.88
N GLY A 169 7.90 4.51 17.50
CA GLY A 169 7.76 5.88 17.98
C GLY A 169 7.48 6.85 16.83
N SER A 170 8.19 6.71 15.72
CA SER A 170 8.02 7.53 14.52
C SER A 170 6.63 7.38 13.90
N THR A 171 6.12 6.16 13.78
CA THR A 171 4.78 5.91 13.22
C THR A 171 3.67 6.33 14.16
N ALA A 172 3.85 6.16 15.48
CA ALA A 172 2.90 6.64 16.47
C ALA A 172 2.82 8.17 16.47
N LEU A 173 3.97 8.85 16.47
CA LEU A 173 4.04 10.30 16.40
C LEU A 173 3.48 10.83 15.07
N LEU A 174 3.73 10.13 13.96
CA LEU A 174 3.13 10.44 12.66
C LEU A 174 1.60 10.37 12.72
N GLY A 175 1.04 9.31 13.31
CA GLY A 175 -0.41 9.19 13.51
C GLY A 175 -1.00 10.34 14.32
N VAL A 176 -0.35 10.72 15.43
CA VAL A 176 -0.75 11.89 16.23
C VAL A 176 -0.70 13.18 15.41
N ALA A 177 0.38 13.40 14.67
CA ALA A 177 0.55 14.58 13.82
C ALA A 177 -0.54 14.64 12.73
N LEU A 178 -0.84 13.53 12.06
CA LEU A 178 -1.91 13.47 11.05
C LEU A 178 -3.28 13.76 11.66
N VAL A 179 -3.58 13.26 12.86
CA VAL A 179 -4.84 13.57 13.57
C VAL A 179 -4.93 15.06 13.90
N ILE A 180 -3.83 15.67 14.36
CA ILE A 180 -3.78 17.11 14.63
C ILE A 180 -4.04 17.89 13.32
N THR A 181 -3.35 17.54 12.24
CA THR A 181 -3.48 18.19 10.93
C THR A 181 -4.88 18.07 10.35
N GLY A 182 -5.51 16.89 10.49
CA GLY A 182 -6.91 16.68 10.12
C GLY A 182 -7.86 17.56 10.93
N LYS A 183 -7.71 17.59 12.27
CA LYS A 183 -8.53 18.45 13.15
C LYS A 183 -8.36 19.94 12.86
N LEU A 184 -7.17 20.38 12.49
CA LEU A 184 -6.89 21.78 12.13
C LEU A 184 -7.34 22.13 10.70
N ARG A 185 -7.89 21.17 9.94
CA ARG A 185 -8.31 21.32 8.53
C ARG A 185 -7.19 21.81 7.62
N TRP A 186 -5.95 21.47 7.97
CA TRP A 186 -4.76 21.81 7.18
C TRP A 186 -4.61 20.91 5.94
N ALA A 187 -5.43 19.86 5.80
CA ALA A 187 -5.50 19.06 4.56
C ALA A 187 -5.83 19.92 3.32
N SER A 188 -6.52 21.05 3.50
CA SER A 188 -6.79 22.03 2.43
C SER A 188 -5.51 22.63 1.81
N PHE A 189 -4.36 22.57 2.49
CA PHE A 189 -3.11 23.10 1.97
C PHE A 189 -2.59 22.33 0.74
N VAL A 190 -2.98 21.06 0.59
CA VAL A 190 -2.61 20.20 -0.53
C VAL A 190 -3.10 20.76 -1.87
N GLN A 191 -4.21 21.52 -1.86
CA GLN A 191 -4.76 22.17 -3.05
C GLN A 191 -3.88 23.32 -3.59
N TYR A 192 -2.95 23.85 -2.79
CA TYR A 192 -2.03 24.92 -3.22
C TYR A 192 -0.74 24.39 -3.83
N LEU A 193 -0.52 23.07 -3.84
CA LEU A 193 0.72 22.51 -4.37
C LEU A 193 0.74 22.60 -5.90
N PRO A 194 1.78 23.20 -6.50
CA PRO A 194 1.89 23.27 -7.95
C PRO A 194 1.88 21.88 -8.57
N MET A 195 1.15 21.71 -9.68
CA MET A 195 1.12 20.44 -10.44
C MET A 195 2.51 19.85 -10.76
N PRO A 196 3.56 20.65 -11.06
CA PRO A 196 4.91 20.11 -11.24
C PRO A 196 5.48 19.40 -10.00
N VAL A 197 5.16 19.87 -8.78
CA VAL A 197 5.61 19.26 -7.53
C VAL A 197 4.93 17.90 -7.34
N VAL A 198 3.62 17.85 -7.57
CA VAL A 198 2.83 16.61 -7.52
C VAL A 198 3.35 15.58 -8.55
N GLY A 199 3.63 16.03 -9.77
CA GLY A 199 4.19 15.18 -10.82
C GLY A 199 5.59 14.64 -10.49
N GLY A 200 6.47 15.49 -9.95
CA GLY A 200 7.81 15.09 -9.52
C GLY A 200 7.77 14.06 -8.38
N TYR A 201 6.86 14.27 -7.41
CA TYR A 201 6.62 13.34 -6.32
C TYR A 201 6.19 11.94 -6.82
N PHE A 202 5.19 11.87 -7.70
CA PHE A 202 4.74 10.59 -8.27
C PHE A 202 5.81 9.92 -9.12
N ALA A 203 6.59 10.68 -9.90
CA ALA A 203 7.70 10.15 -10.67
C ALA A 203 8.77 9.51 -9.76
N PHE A 204 9.09 10.15 -8.64
CA PHE A 204 10.06 9.64 -7.68
C PHE A 204 9.55 8.41 -6.94
N ILE A 205 8.29 8.38 -6.47
CA ILE A 205 7.72 7.17 -5.85
C ILE A 205 7.70 6.00 -6.82
N GLY A 206 7.28 6.23 -8.08
CA GLY A 206 7.30 5.19 -9.10
C GLY A 206 8.71 4.62 -9.32
N PHE A 207 9.72 5.49 -9.41
CA PHE A 207 11.11 5.09 -9.51
C PHE A 207 11.60 4.33 -8.26
N PHE A 208 11.26 4.80 -7.07
CA PHE A 208 11.61 4.15 -5.81
C PHE A 208 11.01 2.75 -5.70
N CYS A 209 9.72 2.58 -6.04
CA CYS A 209 9.06 1.28 -6.05
C CYS A 209 9.69 0.34 -7.08
N LEU A 210 10.10 0.85 -8.25
CA LEU A 210 10.84 0.06 -9.25
C LEU A 210 12.20 -0.37 -8.71
N GLN A 211 12.97 0.55 -8.14
CA GLN A 211 14.28 0.28 -7.54
C GLN A 211 14.17 -0.76 -6.42
N ALA A 212 13.22 -0.58 -5.50
CA ALA A 212 12.92 -1.51 -4.43
C ALA A 212 12.49 -2.89 -4.96
N GLY A 213 11.62 -2.93 -5.96
CA GLY A 213 11.18 -4.17 -6.60
C GLY A 213 12.35 -4.96 -7.21
N VAL A 214 13.24 -4.28 -7.93
CA VAL A 214 14.42 -4.89 -8.54
C VAL A 214 15.44 -5.34 -7.48
N ALA A 215 15.64 -4.55 -6.42
CA ALA A 215 16.47 -4.94 -5.28
C ALA A 215 15.95 -6.22 -4.61
N MET A 216 14.64 -6.29 -4.35
CA MET A 216 14.00 -7.49 -3.77
C MET A 216 14.15 -8.73 -4.67
N MET A 217 13.94 -8.60 -5.98
CA MET A 217 14.06 -9.73 -6.91
C MET A 217 15.50 -10.21 -7.08
N SER A 218 16.47 -9.29 -7.09
CA SER A 218 17.88 -9.62 -7.27
C SER A 218 18.57 -10.11 -5.99
N GLY A 219 17.95 -9.88 -4.82
CA GLY A 219 18.54 -10.13 -3.52
C GLY A 219 19.76 -9.24 -3.22
N LYS A 220 19.88 -8.10 -3.91
CA LYS A 220 21.00 -7.16 -3.79
C LYS A 220 20.50 -5.80 -3.30
N GLU A 221 21.38 -5.07 -2.62
CA GLU A 221 21.09 -3.70 -2.25
C GLU A 221 21.30 -2.76 -3.44
N VAL A 222 20.25 -2.07 -3.84
CA VAL A 222 20.33 -1.00 -4.84
C VAL A 222 19.95 0.29 -4.13
N LYS A 223 20.94 1.13 -3.80
CA LYS A 223 20.74 2.40 -3.08
C LYS A 223 21.07 3.57 -3.99
N GLU A 224 22.22 3.53 -4.65
CA GLU A 224 22.75 4.59 -5.51
C GLU A 224 22.66 4.23 -7.00
N ILE A 225 22.82 5.24 -7.86
CA ILE A 225 22.85 5.05 -9.33
C ILE A 225 24.00 4.09 -9.74
N THR A 226 25.10 4.12 -9.00
CA THR A 226 26.27 3.24 -9.17
C THR A 226 25.94 1.78 -8.88
N ASP A 227 25.04 1.50 -7.93
CA ASP A 227 24.64 0.14 -7.56
C ASP A 227 23.86 -0.58 -8.67
N TRP A 228 23.28 0.17 -9.62
CA TRP A 228 22.62 -0.43 -10.78
C TRP A 228 23.58 -1.26 -11.63
N ALA A 229 24.88 -0.96 -11.59
CA ALA A 229 25.89 -1.79 -12.24
C ALA A 229 25.96 -3.21 -11.63
N GLN A 230 25.62 -3.39 -10.35
CA GLN A 230 25.61 -4.70 -9.70
C GLN A 230 24.53 -5.63 -10.26
N LEU A 231 23.52 -5.07 -10.93
CA LEU A 231 22.41 -5.81 -11.55
C LEU A 231 22.75 -6.36 -12.94
N THR A 232 23.90 -5.99 -13.53
CA THR A 232 24.31 -6.48 -14.86
C THR A 232 24.82 -7.92 -14.85
N ASP A 233 24.87 -8.55 -13.67
CA ASP A 233 25.19 -9.97 -13.52
C ASP A 233 24.08 -10.85 -14.12
N LEU A 234 24.47 -11.92 -14.81
CA LEU A 234 23.57 -12.89 -15.44
C LEU A 234 22.58 -13.45 -14.41
N LYS A 235 23.02 -13.74 -13.18
CA LYS A 235 22.14 -14.25 -12.12
C LYS A 235 21.03 -13.27 -11.78
N SER A 236 21.37 -11.99 -11.58
CA SER A 236 20.37 -10.94 -11.29
C SER A 236 19.40 -10.73 -12.44
N PHE A 237 19.89 -10.78 -13.68
CA PHE A 237 19.03 -10.71 -14.85
C PHE A 237 18.01 -11.86 -14.89
N TYR A 238 18.44 -13.11 -14.65
CA TYR A 238 17.54 -14.26 -14.61
C TYR A 238 16.50 -14.17 -13.50
N LEU A 239 16.85 -13.67 -12.30
CA LEU A 239 15.92 -13.51 -11.19
C LEU A 239 14.92 -12.36 -11.42
N CYS A 240 15.36 -11.24 -11.99
CA CYS A 240 14.51 -10.06 -12.21
C CYS A 240 13.60 -10.18 -13.44
N ALA A 241 14.05 -10.86 -14.51
CA ALA A 241 13.31 -10.98 -15.76
C ALA A 241 11.85 -11.45 -15.59
N PRO A 242 11.54 -12.56 -14.88
CA PRO A 242 10.15 -13.01 -14.75
C PRO A 242 9.28 -12.01 -13.98
N GLY A 243 9.83 -11.31 -12.98
CA GLY A 243 9.08 -10.29 -12.25
C GLY A 243 8.81 -9.03 -13.07
N ILE A 244 9.76 -8.60 -13.92
CA ILE A 244 9.53 -7.51 -14.88
C ILE A 244 8.45 -7.90 -15.89
N VAL A 245 8.52 -9.11 -16.45
CA VAL A 245 7.50 -9.63 -17.38
C VAL A 245 6.13 -9.70 -16.69
N ALA A 246 6.08 -10.19 -15.46
CA ALA A 246 4.85 -10.25 -14.66
C ALA A 246 4.28 -8.85 -14.38
N GLY A 247 5.13 -7.87 -14.06
CA GLY A 247 4.74 -6.48 -13.86
C GLY A 247 4.18 -5.83 -15.13
N ILE A 248 4.83 -6.02 -16.27
CA ILE A 248 4.34 -5.54 -17.58
C ILE A 248 3.01 -6.22 -17.92
N PHE A 249 2.91 -7.54 -17.74
CA PHE A 249 1.67 -8.28 -17.94
C PHE A 249 0.53 -7.73 -17.10
N MET A 250 0.75 -7.58 -15.79
CA MET A 250 -0.24 -7.05 -14.86
C MET A 250 -0.66 -5.62 -15.26
N TRP A 251 0.29 -4.75 -15.60
CA TRP A 251 0.00 -3.39 -16.08
C TRP A 251 -0.85 -3.39 -17.35
N VAL A 252 -0.49 -4.17 -18.37
CA VAL A 252 -1.25 -4.23 -19.63
C VAL A 252 -2.67 -4.75 -19.40
N VAL A 253 -2.85 -5.81 -18.61
CA VAL A 253 -4.17 -6.41 -18.37
C VAL A 253 -5.08 -5.47 -17.59
N THR A 254 -4.55 -4.84 -16.52
CA THR A 254 -5.30 -3.88 -15.68
C THR A 254 -5.67 -2.60 -16.44
N GLN A 255 -4.87 -2.18 -17.43
CA GLN A 255 -5.23 -1.06 -18.30
C GLN A 255 -6.35 -1.41 -19.30
N ARG A 256 -6.42 -2.67 -19.75
CA ARG A 256 -7.41 -3.09 -20.77
C ARG A 256 -8.74 -3.57 -20.20
N ILE A 257 -8.75 -4.12 -18.99
CA ILE A 257 -9.94 -4.73 -18.39
C ILE A 257 -10.24 -4.04 -17.05
N GLN A 258 -11.34 -3.30 -17.02
CA GLN A 258 -11.82 -2.61 -15.83
C GLN A 258 -12.75 -3.53 -15.03
N HIS A 259 -12.17 -4.48 -14.30
CA HIS A 259 -12.92 -5.36 -13.41
C HIS A 259 -12.15 -5.60 -12.10
N PHE A 260 -12.84 -5.47 -10.96
CA PHE A 260 -12.24 -5.45 -9.63
C PHE A 260 -11.44 -6.73 -9.27
N THR A 261 -11.76 -7.88 -9.87
CA THR A 261 -11.04 -9.14 -9.63
C THR A 261 -9.77 -9.32 -10.47
N ILE A 262 -9.52 -8.46 -11.46
CA ILE A 262 -8.42 -8.66 -12.41
C ILE A 262 -7.06 -8.60 -11.73
N LEU A 263 -6.84 -7.64 -10.83
CA LEU A 263 -5.59 -7.52 -10.10
C LEU A 263 -5.30 -8.76 -9.23
N PRO A 264 -6.22 -9.23 -8.35
CA PRO A 264 -6.05 -10.49 -7.62
C PRO A 264 -5.81 -11.70 -8.53
N MET A 265 -6.57 -11.82 -9.63
CA MET A 265 -6.43 -12.94 -10.55
C MET A 265 -5.07 -12.94 -11.26
N CYS A 266 -4.53 -11.77 -11.61
CA CYS A 266 -3.18 -11.66 -12.14
C CYS A 266 -2.15 -12.17 -11.12
N MET A 267 -2.24 -11.73 -9.86
CA MET A 267 -1.33 -12.17 -8.79
C MET A 267 -1.41 -13.69 -8.57
N LEU A 268 -2.61 -14.27 -8.49
CA LEU A 268 -2.80 -15.71 -8.35
C LEU A 268 -2.29 -16.48 -9.57
N THR A 269 -2.48 -15.94 -10.78
CA THR A 269 -1.98 -16.56 -12.01
C THR A 269 -0.46 -16.59 -12.03
N ILE A 270 0.21 -15.50 -11.65
CA ILE A 270 1.67 -15.44 -11.55
C ILE A 270 2.18 -16.50 -10.55
N LEU A 271 1.53 -16.60 -9.38
CA LEU A 271 1.88 -17.59 -8.36
C LEU A 271 1.67 -19.03 -8.85
N ALA A 272 0.55 -19.30 -9.52
CA ALA A 272 0.23 -20.61 -10.09
C ALA A 272 1.21 -20.99 -11.20
N LEU A 273 1.60 -20.05 -12.06
CA LEU A 273 2.61 -20.28 -13.10
C LEU A 273 3.98 -20.60 -12.49
N PHE A 274 4.38 -19.89 -11.43
CA PHE A 274 5.64 -20.15 -10.74
C PHE A 274 5.68 -21.57 -10.15
N PHE A 275 4.71 -21.94 -9.31
CA PHE A 275 4.68 -23.28 -8.72
C PHE A 275 4.40 -24.39 -9.75
N GLY A 276 3.61 -24.11 -10.78
CA GLY A 276 3.40 -25.01 -11.91
C GLY A 276 4.71 -25.28 -12.67
N SER A 277 5.53 -24.25 -12.90
CA SER A 277 6.85 -24.39 -13.53
C SER A 277 7.82 -25.23 -12.69
N MET A 278 7.79 -25.08 -11.36
CA MET A 278 8.57 -25.93 -10.45
C MET A 278 8.11 -27.38 -10.51
N ALA A 279 6.79 -27.63 -10.52
CA ALA A 279 6.22 -28.98 -10.60
C ALA A 279 6.57 -29.68 -11.91
N VAL A 280 6.53 -28.97 -13.04
CA VAL A 280 6.89 -29.53 -14.37
C VAL A 280 8.40 -29.77 -14.48
N SER A 281 9.22 -28.87 -13.93
CA SER A 281 10.69 -29.00 -13.99
C SER A 281 11.25 -29.99 -12.97
N GLY A 282 10.46 -30.42 -11.99
CA GLY A 282 10.91 -31.26 -10.88
C GLY A 282 11.82 -30.54 -9.88
N THR A 283 11.89 -29.21 -9.93
CA THR A 283 12.77 -28.40 -9.07
C THR A 283 12.31 -28.46 -7.63
N SER A 284 13.20 -28.83 -6.71
CA SER A 284 12.86 -28.90 -5.28
C SER A 284 12.77 -27.50 -4.66
N PHE A 285 12.04 -27.37 -3.55
CA PHE A 285 12.02 -26.13 -2.77
C PHE A 285 13.41 -25.74 -2.23
N GLN A 286 14.29 -26.71 -1.99
CA GLN A 286 15.65 -26.44 -1.53
C GLN A 286 16.48 -25.80 -2.65
N ASP A 287 16.38 -26.32 -3.88
CA ASP A 287 17.06 -25.76 -5.05
C ASP A 287 16.58 -24.34 -5.35
N ALA A 288 15.26 -24.13 -5.29
CA ALA A 288 14.65 -22.81 -5.49
C ALA A 288 15.15 -21.80 -4.44
N ARG A 289 15.30 -22.19 -3.18
CA ARG A 289 15.88 -21.33 -2.14
C ARG A 289 17.37 -21.10 -2.34
N ALA A 290 18.14 -22.13 -2.66
CA ALA A 290 19.57 -22.05 -2.88
C ALA A 290 19.91 -21.09 -4.05
N TYR A 291 19.07 -21.06 -5.08
CA TYR A 291 19.25 -20.18 -6.22
C TYR A 291 18.73 -18.75 -6.01
N GLY A 292 17.93 -18.52 -4.96
CA GLY A 292 17.37 -17.21 -4.61
C GLY A 292 15.95 -16.93 -5.15
N TRP A 293 15.23 -17.95 -5.63
CA TRP A 293 13.84 -17.81 -6.08
C TRP A 293 12.83 -17.73 -4.93
N ILE A 294 13.15 -18.36 -3.81
CA ILE A 294 12.29 -18.41 -2.62
C ILE A 294 13.13 -17.98 -1.43
N ALA A 295 12.55 -17.17 -0.54
CA ALA A 295 13.20 -16.75 0.69
C ALA A 295 13.65 -17.95 1.55
N PRO A 296 14.76 -17.84 2.29
CA PRO A 296 15.20 -18.88 3.20
C PRO A 296 14.14 -19.15 4.28
N LEU A 297 14.08 -20.39 4.76
CA LEU A 297 13.24 -20.74 5.90
C LEU A 297 13.78 -20.05 7.15
N PRO A 298 12.91 -19.60 8.07
CA PRO A 298 13.37 -19.13 9.37
C PRO A 298 14.03 -20.27 10.15
N ASN A 299 15.05 -19.92 10.92
CA ASN A 299 15.88 -20.89 11.66
C ASN A 299 15.13 -21.57 12.82
N ALA A 300 13.95 -21.08 13.21
CA ALA A 300 13.16 -21.63 14.31
C ALA A 300 11.64 -21.57 14.03
N THR A 301 10.90 -22.53 14.59
CA THR A 301 9.45 -22.41 14.78
C THR A 301 9.17 -21.24 15.71
N MET A 302 8.69 -20.15 15.12
CA MET A 302 8.37 -18.94 15.87
C MET A 302 6.96 -19.01 16.44
N ASN A 303 6.83 -18.74 17.74
CA ASN A 303 5.55 -18.44 18.36
C ASN A 303 5.08 -17.03 18.00
N PHE A 304 3.77 -16.77 18.15
CA PHE A 304 3.20 -15.43 17.90
C PHE A 304 3.83 -14.34 18.77
N LEU A 305 4.22 -14.66 20.00
CA LEU A 305 4.85 -13.73 20.95
C LEU A 305 6.33 -13.45 20.63
N ASP A 306 6.97 -14.24 19.76
CA ASP A 306 8.39 -14.09 19.46
C ASP A 306 8.71 -12.77 18.76
N ILE A 307 7.69 -12.15 18.15
CA ILE A 307 7.74 -10.81 17.54
C ILE A 307 8.22 -9.75 18.54
N TYR A 308 7.92 -9.93 19.84
CA TYR A 308 8.26 -8.97 20.88
C TYR A 308 9.64 -9.18 21.52
N LYS A 309 10.35 -10.27 21.19
CA LYS A 309 11.66 -10.59 21.79
C LYS A 309 12.72 -9.51 21.53
N HIS A 310 12.60 -8.84 20.40
CA HIS A 310 13.52 -7.79 19.96
C HIS A 310 13.22 -6.42 20.58
N PHE A 311 12.08 -6.26 21.27
CA PHE A 311 11.73 -5.03 21.99
C PHE A 311 12.32 -5.05 23.41
N GLN A 312 13.61 -4.77 23.52
CA GLN A 312 14.32 -4.75 24.81
C GLN A 312 14.69 -3.31 25.18
N PRO A 313 14.00 -2.69 26.15
CA PRO A 313 14.28 -1.30 26.56
C PRO A 313 15.71 -1.08 27.07
N SER A 314 16.38 -2.13 27.56
CA SER A 314 17.77 -2.08 28.03
C SER A 314 18.78 -1.84 26.92
N HIS A 315 18.45 -2.22 25.68
CA HIS A 315 19.31 -2.11 24.51
C HIS A 315 18.95 -0.92 23.62
N PHE A 316 18.07 -0.05 24.11
CA PHE A 316 17.55 1.10 23.38
C PHE A 316 18.44 2.34 23.56
N HIS A 317 19.03 2.80 22.47
CA HIS A 317 19.88 3.99 22.45
C HIS A 317 19.10 5.23 22.01
N ALA A 318 18.54 5.96 22.98
CA ALA A 318 17.74 7.16 22.74
C ALA A 318 18.51 8.32 22.08
N GLU A 319 19.84 8.32 22.20
CA GLU A 319 20.73 9.36 21.66
C GLU A 319 20.61 9.53 20.15
N PHE A 320 20.37 8.43 19.41
CA PHE A 320 20.26 8.46 17.95
C PHE A 320 18.89 8.90 17.44
N MET A 321 17.90 9.12 18.31
CA MET A 321 16.55 9.51 17.89
C MET A 321 16.50 10.92 17.30
N LEU A 322 17.26 11.85 17.89
CA LEU A 322 17.24 13.26 17.46
C LEU A 322 17.80 13.42 16.04
N ASP A 323 18.76 12.57 15.67
CA ASP A 323 19.33 12.52 14.32
C ASP A 323 18.30 12.11 13.26
N GLN A 324 17.21 11.44 13.66
CA GLN A 324 16.16 11.00 12.74
C GLN A 324 15.06 12.05 12.53
N LEU A 325 15.07 13.16 13.29
CA LEU A 325 14.05 14.21 13.18
C LEU A 325 13.90 14.79 11.77
N PRO A 326 14.98 15.08 11.01
CA PRO A 326 14.82 15.60 9.64
C PRO A 326 14.07 14.62 8.73
N SER A 327 14.42 13.33 8.80
CA SER A 327 13.75 12.27 8.05
C SER A 327 12.29 12.11 8.48
N TRP A 328 12.00 12.24 9.78
CA TRP A 328 10.65 12.17 10.31
C TRP A 328 9.78 13.36 9.87
N ILE A 329 10.33 14.58 9.87
CA ILE A 329 9.61 15.78 9.40
C ILE A 329 9.26 15.64 7.91
N ALA A 330 10.24 15.20 7.09
CA ALA A 330 10.02 14.95 5.67
C ALA A 330 8.95 13.88 5.44
N MET A 331 9.02 12.78 6.20
CA MET A 331 8.00 11.73 6.19
C MET A 331 6.62 12.28 6.50
N TYR A 332 6.48 13.10 7.55
CA TYR A 332 5.20 13.68 7.93
C TYR A 332 4.58 14.49 6.78
N PHE A 333 5.33 15.39 6.16
CA PHE A 333 4.81 16.19 5.05
C PHE A 333 4.42 15.33 3.84
N VAL A 334 5.27 14.37 3.48
CA VAL A 334 5.01 13.50 2.33
C VAL A 334 3.80 12.59 2.57
N VAL A 335 3.69 12.01 3.76
CA VAL A 335 2.55 11.16 4.13
C VAL A 335 1.27 11.97 4.22
N ALA A 336 1.28 13.12 4.90
CA ALA A 336 0.11 13.99 4.99
C ALA A 336 -0.38 14.43 3.60
N PHE A 337 0.56 14.73 2.70
CA PHE A 337 0.27 15.06 1.32
C PHE A 337 -0.38 13.89 0.56
N SER A 338 0.24 12.70 0.62
CA SER A 338 -0.27 11.48 -0.01
C SER A 338 -1.68 11.14 0.49
N SER A 339 -1.90 11.14 1.81
CA SER A 339 -3.22 10.82 2.38
C SER A 339 -4.29 11.82 1.94
N SER A 340 -3.95 13.09 1.78
CA SER A 340 -4.90 14.10 1.29
C SER A 340 -5.27 13.88 -0.18
N LEU A 341 -4.31 13.44 -1.02
CA LEU A 341 -4.59 13.07 -2.41
C LEU A 341 -5.49 11.84 -2.49
N ASP A 342 -5.28 10.85 -1.62
CA ASP A 342 -6.13 9.66 -1.54
C ASP A 342 -7.56 10.05 -1.16
N VAL A 343 -7.73 10.93 -0.16
CA VAL A 343 -9.03 11.48 0.22
C VAL A 343 -9.68 12.21 -0.96
N ALA A 344 -8.96 13.11 -1.64
CA ALA A 344 -9.48 13.84 -2.80
C ALA A 344 -9.88 12.90 -3.97
N ALA A 345 -9.14 11.82 -4.18
CA ALA A 345 -9.47 10.80 -5.18
C ALA A 345 -10.76 10.05 -4.81
N ILE A 346 -10.93 9.71 -3.52
CA ILE A 346 -12.16 9.08 -3.02
C ILE A 346 -13.35 10.05 -3.13
N GLU A 347 -13.19 11.32 -2.77
CA GLU A 347 -14.22 12.35 -2.93
C GLU A 347 -14.67 12.49 -4.39
N MET A 348 -13.71 12.48 -5.31
CA MET A 348 -13.97 12.54 -6.75
C MET A 348 -14.74 11.30 -7.23
N ALA A 349 -14.40 10.11 -6.74
CA ALA A 349 -15.11 8.88 -7.07
C ALA A 349 -16.54 8.85 -6.50
N LEU A 350 -16.70 9.24 -5.23
CA LEU A 350 -18.01 9.27 -4.54
C LEU A 350 -18.90 10.44 -4.94
N HIS A 351 -18.36 11.44 -5.64
CA HIS A 351 -19.04 12.70 -5.94
C HIS A 351 -19.61 13.42 -4.69
N LYS A 352 -18.95 13.26 -3.53
CA LYS A 352 -19.35 13.84 -2.24
C LYS A 352 -18.11 14.23 -1.43
N PRO A 353 -18.10 15.40 -0.75
CA PRO A 353 -17.00 15.76 0.15
C PRO A 353 -16.95 14.83 1.37
N LEU A 354 -15.73 14.56 1.82
CA LEU A 354 -15.42 13.85 3.06
C LEU A 354 -15.06 14.86 4.16
N ASP A 355 -15.32 14.49 5.41
CA ASP A 355 -15.17 15.36 6.59
C ASP A 355 -13.71 15.56 7.04
#